data_AF-A0A952KWV3-F1
#
_entry.id   AF-A0A952KWV3-F1
#
_cell.length_a   1.000
_cell.length_b   1.000
_cell.length_c   1.000
_cell.angle_alpha   90.00
_cell.angle_beta   90.00
_cell.angle_gamma   90.00
#
_symmetry.space_group_name_H-M   'P 1'
#
loop_
_entity.id
_entity.type
_entity.pdbx_description
1 polymer ?
#
loop_
_entity_poly.entity_id
_entity_poly.type
_entity_poly.pdbx_seq_one_letter_code
_entity_poly.pdbx_strand_id
1 'polypeptide(L)'
;MRTGPVAGLQLVGHLGSMPGFQAVAVVDQDNGRGLVALTNGTTGFAGIELAQRMLGDDTPLLAKPWVPSATVPEWVAELLGQWFWGNSAFELRWHNERLEFHDVARGSLAEKFAAPDVQGRIIGVSGYHHGEHLHVVRRPDGTVGHLECATFVYTRVPYDPDAPIPGGHPA
;
A
#
# COMPACT_ATOMS: atom_id res chain seq x y z
N MET A 1 -10.82 26.59 9.45
CA MET A 1 -11.38 25.26 9.11
C MET A 1 -11.29 24.40 10.35
N ARG A 2 -12.39 23.81 10.84
CA ARG A 2 -12.32 22.75 11.87
C ARG A 2 -12.03 21.45 11.15
N THR A 3 -10.85 20.90 11.36
CA THR A 3 -10.62 19.49 11.06
C THR A 3 -11.25 18.74 12.23
N GLY A 4 -12.26 17.90 11.99
CA GLY A 4 -13.01 17.22 13.04
C GLY A 4 -12.14 16.39 13.99
N PRO A 5 -12.70 15.78 15.04
CA PRO A 5 -11.93 15.00 16.00
C PRO A 5 -11.20 13.86 15.27
N VAL A 6 -9.87 13.84 15.38
CA VAL A 6 -9.04 12.72 14.95
C VAL A 6 -8.11 12.36 16.09
N ALA A 7 -8.13 11.10 16.51
CA ALA A 7 -7.37 10.59 17.66
C ALA A 7 -7.60 11.35 18.99
N GLY A 8 -8.79 11.92 19.19
CA GLY A 8 -9.14 12.66 20.42
C GLY A 8 -8.67 14.11 20.48
N LEU A 9 -7.97 14.60 19.44
CA LEU A 9 -7.50 16.00 19.37
C LEU A 9 -8.54 16.92 18.70
N GLN A 10 -8.67 18.15 19.20
CA GLN A 10 -9.49 19.20 18.58
C GLN A 10 -8.58 20.19 17.87
N LEU A 11 -8.20 19.83 16.64
CA LEU A 11 -7.27 20.63 15.83
C LEU A 11 -7.98 21.79 15.11
N VAL A 12 -7.49 23.00 15.33
CA VAL A 12 -7.93 24.22 14.64
C VAL A 12 -6.73 24.90 13.98
N GLY A 13 -6.87 25.25 12.70
CA GLY A 13 -5.78 25.89 11.98
C GLY A 13 -5.99 26.00 10.47
N HIS A 14 -4.87 26.03 9.73
CA HIS A 14 -4.83 26.21 8.29
C HIS A 14 -3.76 25.32 7.63
N LEU A 15 -4.07 24.84 6.43
CA LEU A 15 -3.13 24.14 5.53
C LEU A 15 -2.69 25.08 4.40
N GLY A 16 -1.44 25.01 3.98
CA GLY A 16 -0.92 25.83 2.89
C GLY A 16 -0.33 24.99 1.77
N SER A 17 -0.51 25.42 0.53
CA SER A 17 0.20 24.86 -0.61
C SER A 17 0.53 25.94 -1.63
N MET A 18 1.75 25.86 -2.16
CA MET A 18 2.24 26.53 -3.35
C MET A 18 3.00 25.50 -4.19
N PRO A 19 3.23 25.70 -5.50
CA PRO A 19 4.06 24.77 -6.27
C PRO A 19 5.42 24.55 -5.60
N GLY A 20 5.74 23.30 -5.26
CA GLY A 20 6.98 22.95 -4.56
C GLY A 20 6.92 23.08 -3.03
N PHE A 21 5.82 23.55 -2.43
CA PHE A 21 5.75 23.78 -0.98
C PHE A 21 4.42 23.35 -0.37
N GLN A 22 4.49 22.79 0.83
CA GLN A 22 3.33 22.50 1.67
C GLN A 22 3.56 23.00 3.10
N ALA A 23 2.48 23.36 3.78
CA ALA A 23 2.51 23.88 5.14
C ALA A 23 1.30 23.40 5.96
N VAL A 24 1.51 23.28 7.27
CA VAL A 24 0.46 23.10 8.27
C VAL A 24 0.74 24.02 9.45
N ALA A 25 -0.30 24.70 9.94
CA ALA A 25 -0.28 25.42 11.21
C ALA A 25 -1.58 25.10 11.94
N VAL A 26 -1.49 24.30 13.00
CA VAL A 26 -2.65 23.84 13.78
C VAL A 26 -2.38 23.89 15.27
N VAL A 27 -3.44 24.08 16.05
CA VAL A 27 -3.44 24.09 17.51
C VAL A 27 -4.47 23.09 17.99
N ASP A 28 -4.08 22.24 18.94
CA ASP A 28 -5.01 21.47 19.77
C ASP A 28 -5.48 22.38 20.91
N GLN A 29 -6.71 22.89 20.78
CA GLN A 29 -7.23 23.91 21.69
C GLN A 29 -7.39 23.41 23.12
N ASP A 30 -7.74 22.14 23.29
CA ASP A 30 -8.07 21.57 24.60
C ASP A 30 -6.81 21.36 25.46
N ASN A 31 -5.67 21.07 24.83
CA ASN A 31 -4.40 20.82 25.52
C ASN A 31 -3.38 21.96 25.40
N GLY A 32 -3.70 23.03 24.67
CA GLY A 32 -2.83 24.21 24.52
C GLY A 32 -1.52 23.93 23.75
N ARG A 33 -1.50 22.90 22.89
CA ARG A 33 -0.32 22.51 22.10
C ARG A 33 -0.53 22.89 20.63
N GLY A 34 0.54 23.21 19.91
CA GLY A 34 0.45 23.56 18.49
C GLY A 34 1.62 23.05 17.67
N LEU A 35 1.36 22.80 16.39
CA LEU A 35 2.35 22.38 15.40
C LEU A 35 2.35 23.38 14.25
N VAL A 36 3.55 23.83 13.89
CA VAL A 36 3.82 24.45 12.57
C VAL A 36 4.86 23.59 11.86
N ALA A 37 4.55 23.15 10.65
CA ALA A 37 5.53 22.47 9.80
C ALA A 37 5.46 23.01 8.37
N LEU A 38 6.65 23.18 7.79
CA LEU A 38 6.88 23.71 6.45
C LEU A 38 7.76 22.72 5.69
N THR A 39 7.43 22.47 4.43
CA THR A 39 8.24 21.61 3.56
C THR A 39 8.38 22.22 2.16
N ASN A 40 9.52 21.97 1.53
CA ASN A 40 9.80 22.24 0.12
C ASN A 40 9.63 20.99 -0.76
N GLY A 41 8.90 19.99 -0.27
CA GLY A 41 8.48 18.81 -1.00
C GLY A 41 6.97 18.76 -1.16
N THR A 42 6.50 18.40 -2.36
CA THR A 42 5.08 18.13 -2.64
C THR A 42 4.71 16.67 -2.47
N THR A 43 5.66 15.83 -2.08
CA THR A 43 5.51 14.39 -1.84
C THR A 43 6.02 14.03 -0.46
N GLY A 44 5.43 13.01 0.16
CA GLY A 44 5.86 12.51 1.47
C GLY A 44 5.49 13.37 2.68
N PHE A 45 4.71 14.45 2.51
CA PHE A 45 4.25 15.29 3.61
C PHE A 45 2.74 15.16 3.83
N ALA A 46 2.36 14.71 5.03
CA ALA A 46 0.98 14.59 5.48
C ALA A 46 0.79 15.47 6.72
N GLY A 47 0.59 16.78 6.52
CA GLY A 47 0.63 17.77 7.60
C GLY A 47 -0.34 17.51 8.77
N ILE A 48 -1.55 17.01 8.50
CA ILE A 48 -2.53 16.66 9.54
C ILE A 48 -2.11 15.40 10.30
N GLU A 49 -1.61 14.37 9.61
CA GLU A 49 -1.11 13.14 10.26
C GLU A 49 0.12 13.45 11.12
N LEU A 50 1.02 14.32 10.64
CA LEU A 50 2.15 14.80 11.42
C LEU A 50 1.69 15.51 12.70
N ALA A 51 0.68 16.37 12.63
CA ALA A 51 0.12 17.04 13.80
C ALA A 51 -0.46 16.05 14.81
N GLN A 52 -1.16 15.02 14.34
CA GLN A 52 -1.69 13.97 15.22
C GLN A 52 -0.57 13.24 15.96
N ARG A 53 0.47 12.82 15.22
CA ARG A 53 1.60 12.07 15.80
C ARG A 53 2.45 12.91 16.76
N MET A 54 2.55 14.22 16.54
CA MET A 54 3.40 15.10 17.36
C MET A 54 2.66 15.73 18.55
N LEU A 55 1.35 15.97 18.43
CA LEU A 55 0.54 16.60 19.50
C LEU A 55 -0.17 15.58 20.38
N GLY A 56 -0.47 14.39 19.84
CA GLY A 56 -0.98 13.26 20.59
C GLY A 56 0.07 12.63 21.49
N ASP A 57 -0.36 11.72 22.35
CA ASP A 57 0.53 11.05 23.32
C ASP A 57 1.25 9.81 22.72
N ASP A 58 0.98 9.48 21.46
CA ASP A 58 1.63 8.39 20.75
C ASP A 58 3.05 8.79 20.34
N THR A 59 4.06 8.27 21.06
CA THR A 59 5.44 8.33 20.58
C THR A 59 5.59 7.39 19.38
N PRO A 60 5.89 7.90 18.17
CA PRO A 60 6.09 7.03 17.03
C PRO A 60 7.32 6.15 17.28
N LEU A 61 7.15 4.83 17.15
CA LEU A 61 8.28 3.92 17.09
C LEU A 61 9.21 4.36 15.95
N LEU A 62 10.52 4.42 16.22
CA LEU A 62 11.51 4.69 15.18
C LEU A 62 11.29 3.70 14.04
N ALA A 63 10.89 4.21 12.88
CA ALA A 63 10.79 3.40 11.69
C ALA A 63 12.19 2.86 11.37
N LYS A 64 12.27 1.59 10.96
CA LYS A 64 13.52 1.08 10.39
C LYS A 64 13.88 1.95 9.18
N PRO A 65 15.14 2.42 9.07
CA PRO A 65 15.57 3.15 7.89
C PRO A 65 15.20 2.38 6.62
N TRP A 66 14.72 3.10 5.62
CA TRP A 66 14.49 2.51 4.32
C TRP A 66 15.81 1.98 3.77
N VAL A 67 15.78 0.75 3.25
CA VAL A 67 16.92 0.13 2.58
C VAL A 67 16.47 -0.31 1.19
N PRO A 68 17.30 -0.08 0.15
CA PRO A 68 16.99 -0.60 -1.17
C PRO A 68 17.03 -2.13 -1.15
N SER A 69 16.11 -2.76 -1.89
CA SER A 69 16.23 -4.19 -2.19
C SER A 69 17.45 -4.42 -3.07
N ALA A 70 18.44 -5.15 -2.56
CA ALA A 70 19.71 -5.37 -3.26
C ALA A 70 19.60 -6.39 -4.40
N THR A 71 18.72 -7.38 -4.23
CA THR A 71 18.49 -8.44 -5.21
C THR A 71 17.00 -8.77 -5.28
N VAL A 72 16.60 -9.33 -6.43
CA VAL A 72 15.27 -9.91 -6.63
C VAL A 72 15.43 -11.43 -6.65
N PRO A 73 14.83 -12.16 -5.69
CA PRO A 73 14.86 -13.61 -5.71
C PRO A 73 14.29 -14.20 -7.00
N GLU A 74 14.86 -15.31 -7.49
CA GLU A 74 14.42 -15.92 -8.75
C GLU A 74 12.93 -16.31 -8.74
N TRP A 75 12.44 -16.83 -7.61
CA TRP A 75 11.04 -17.22 -7.45
C TRP A 75 10.05 -16.07 -7.61
N VAL A 76 10.48 -14.83 -7.33
CA VAL A 76 9.62 -13.65 -7.39
C VAL A 76 9.74 -12.89 -8.71
N ALA A 77 10.84 -13.07 -9.45
CA ALA A 77 11.14 -12.29 -10.66
C ALA A 77 10.00 -12.31 -11.69
N GLU A 78 9.41 -13.49 -11.94
CA GLU A 78 8.30 -13.64 -12.89
C GLU A 78 6.97 -13.07 -12.36
N LEU A 79 6.85 -12.81 -11.06
CA LEU A 79 5.64 -12.27 -10.45
C LEU A 79 5.57 -10.74 -10.54
N LEU A 80 6.71 -10.06 -10.67
CA LEU A 80 6.77 -8.61 -10.61
C LEU A 80 6.04 -7.94 -11.78
N GLY A 81 5.68 -6.68 -11.58
CA GLY A 81 5.02 -5.83 -12.57
C GLY A 81 3.51 -5.85 -12.47
N GLN A 82 2.83 -5.62 -13.59
CA GLN A 82 1.41 -5.32 -13.61
C GLN A 82 0.52 -6.58 -13.54
N TRP A 83 -0.57 -6.45 -12.79
CA TRP A 83 -1.64 -7.43 -12.62
C TRP A 83 -3.01 -6.73 -12.63
N PHE A 84 -4.05 -7.48 -12.97
CA PHE A 84 -5.42 -7.00 -13.01
C PHE A 84 -6.35 -7.91 -12.24
N TRP A 85 -7.16 -7.32 -11.36
CA TRP A 85 -8.36 -7.96 -10.84
C TRP A 85 -9.57 -7.37 -11.58
N GLY A 86 -10.13 -8.14 -12.51
CA GLY A 86 -11.11 -7.62 -13.48
C GLY A 86 -10.51 -6.46 -14.28
N ASN A 87 -11.04 -5.24 -14.10
CA ASN A 87 -10.52 -4.01 -14.70
C ASN A 87 -9.52 -3.24 -13.83
N SER A 88 -9.37 -3.62 -12.56
CA SER A 88 -8.58 -2.86 -11.58
C SER A 88 -7.11 -3.26 -11.66
N ALA A 89 -6.25 -2.29 -11.97
CA ALA A 89 -4.81 -2.51 -12.14
C ALA A 89 -4.04 -2.40 -10.82
N PHE A 90 -3.15 -3.36 -10.60
CA PHE A 90 -2.21 -3.39 -9.49
C PHE A 90 -0.80 -3.59 -10.00
N GLU A 91 0.18 -3.01 -9.31
CA GLU A 91 1.59 -3.29 -9.51
C GLU A 91 2.10 -4.16 -8.36
N LEU A 92 2.63 -5.34 -8.70
CA LEU A 92 3.26 -6.23 -7.75
C LEU A 92 4.77 -5.94 -7.69
N ARG A 93 5.23 -5.55 -6.50
CA ARG A 93 6.62 -5.13 -6.24
C ARG A 93 7.30 -6.06 -5.23
N TRP A 94 8.61 -6.20 -5.33
CA TRP A 94 9.45 -6.76 -4.27
C TRP A 94 10.03 -5.62 -3.43
N HIS A 95 9.65 -5.54 -2.16
CA HIS A 95 10.10 -4.49 -1.26
C HIS A 95 10.23 -4.99 0.18
N ASN A 96 11.36 -4.70 0.84
CA ASN A 96 11.65 -5.12 2.21
C ASN A 96 11.41 -6.63 2.45
N GLU A 97 11.90 -7.47 1.54
CA GLU A 97 11.74 -8.93 1.56
C GLU A 97 10.29 -9.41 1.55
N ARG A 98 9.40 -8.62 0.94
CA ARG A 98 7.97 -8.90 0.82
C ARG A 98 7.47 -8.58 -0.58
N LEU A 99 6.40 -9.28 -0.95
CA LEU A 99 5.57 -8.91 -2.08
C LEU A 99 4.59 -7.82 -1.65
N GLU A 100 4.51 -6.74 -2.42
CA GLU A 100 3.60 -5.62 -2.17
C GLU A 100 2.72 -5.38 -3.40
N PHE A 101 1.40 -5.42 -3.23
CA PHE A 101 0.44 -4.99 -4.24
C PHE A 101 0.14 -3.51 -4.06
N HIS A 102 0.37 -2.72 -5.10
CA HIS A 102 0.07 -1.30 -5.13
C HIS A 102 -1.09 -1.05 -6.09
N ASP A 103 -2.17 -0.44 -5.60
CA ASP A 103 -3.28 0.02 -6.44
C ASP A 103 -2.77 1.16 -7.32
N VAL A 104 -2.80 0.94 -8.64
CA VAL A 104 -2.25 1.90 -9.62
C VAL A 104 -3.07 3.19 -9.67
N ALA A 105 -4.40 3.10 -9.55
CA ALA A 105 -5.28 4.26 -9.63
C ALA A 105 -5.19 5.14 -8.37
N ARG A 106 -5.04 4.52 -7.20
CA ARG A 106 -4.94 5.22 -5.91
C ARG A 106 -3.51 5.60 -5.53
N GLY A 107 -2.51 4.99 -6.16
CA GLY A 107 -1.10 5.19 -5.82
C GLY A 107 -0.77 4.74 -4.39
N SER A 108 -1.50 3.74 -3.88
CA SER A 108 -1.42 3.30 -2.49
C SER A 108 -1.12 1.81 -2.40
N LEU A 109 -0.36 1.43 -1.37
CA LEU A 109 -0.20 0.03 -0.99
C LEU A 109 -1.56 -0.57 -0.58
N ALA A 110 -1.98 -1.63 -1.27
CA ALA A 110 -3.21 -2.35 -0.96
C ALA A 110 -2.96 -3.49 0.04
N GLU A 111 -1.92 -4.29 -0.19
CA GLU A 111 -1.66 -5.49 0.60
C GLU A 111 -0.21 -5.98 0.51
N LYS A 112 0.18 -6.82 1.48
CA LYS A 112 1.53 -7.41 1.56
C LYS A 112 1.47 -8.91 1.75
N PHE A 113 2.40 -9.62 1.12
CA PHE A 113 2.63 -11.04 1.31
C PHE A 113 4.07 -11.31 1.77
N ALA A 114 4.25 -12.28 2.66
CA ALA A 114 5.57 -12.73 3.09
C ALA A 114 6.27 -13.55 1.98
N ALA A 115 7.59 -13.69 2.09
CA ALA A 115 8.33 -14.69 1.32
C ALA A 115 7.76 -16.11 1.60
N PRO A 116 7.89 -17.05 0.64
CA PRO A 116 7.43 -18.42 0.79
C PRO A 116 7.94 -19.07 2.08
N ASP A 117 7.08 -19.81 2.77
CA ASP A 117 7.47 -20.64 3.91
C ASP A 117 8.26 -21.89 3.44
N VAL A 118 8.63 -22.76 4.39
CA VAL A 118 9.36 -24.01 4.09
C VAL A 118 8.59 -24.99 3.18
N GLN A 119 7.28 -24.80 3.04
CA GLN A 119 6.40 -25.57 2.15
C GLN A 119 6.13 -24.81 0.83
N GLY A 120 6.74 -23.65 0.62
CA GLY A 120 6.56 -22.82 -0.57
C GLY A 120 5.33 -21.92 -0.54
N ARG A 121 4.63 -21.79 0.60
CA ARG A 121 3.38 -21.03 0.69
C ARG A 121 3.63 -19.54 0.89
N ILE A 122 2.96 -18.70 0.10
CA ILE A 122 3.04 -17.24 0.17
C ILE A 122 1.82 -16.70 0.92
N ILE A 123 2.02 -16.22 2.14
CA ILE A 123 0.90 -15.84 3.03
C ILE A 123 0.76 -14.32 3.13
N GLY A 124 -0.47 -13.82 3.08
CA GLY A 124 -0.80 -12.42 3.29
C GLY A 124 -0.53 -12.00 4.74
N VAL A 125 0.11 -10.84 4.92
CA VAL A 125 0.52 -10.31 6.22
C VAL A 125 0.03 -8.88 6.48
N SER A 126 -0.70 -8.31 5.53
CA SER A 126 -1.32 -6.99 5.64
C SER A 126 -2.35 -6.82 4.53
N GLY A 127 -3.35 -5.96 4.74
CA GLY A 127 -4.40 -5.68 3.77
C GLY A 127 -5.56 -6.68 3.84
N TYR A 128 -6.38 -6.68 2.80
CA TYR A 128 -7.62 -7.45 2.74
C TYR A 128 -7.38 -8.96 2.81
N HIS A 129 -6.32 -9.46 2.17
CA HIS A 129 -5.96 -10.89 2.17
C HIS A 129 -5.03 -11.31 3.33
N HIS A 130 -5.09 -10.62 4.48
CA HIS A 130 -4.27 -11.01 5.64
C HIS A 130 -4.60 -12.43 6.13
N GLY A 131 -3.59 -13.30 6.17
CA GLY A 131 -3.70 -14.71 6.57
C GLY A 131 -4.06 -15.65 5.41
N GLU A 132 -4.46 -15.11 4.26
CA GLU A 132 -4.81 -15.90 3.08
C GLU A 132 -3.56 -16.32 2.30
N HIS A 133 -3.69 -17.43 1.56
CA HIS A 133 -2.63 -17.93 0.72
C HIS A 133 -2.72 -17.35 -0.69
N LEU A 134 -1.61 -16.82 -1.19
CA LEU A 134 -1.44 -16.40 -2.59
C LEU A 134 -0.87 -17.57 -3.39
N HIS A 135 -1.73 -18.18 -4.21
CA HIS A 135 -1.39 -19.23 -5.12
C HIS A 135 -0.82 -18.64 -6.41
N VAL A 136 0.38 -19.08 -6.79
CA VAL A 136 0.97 -18.82 -8.11
C VAL A 136 0.58 -19.96 -9.02
N VAL A 137 -0.45 -19.76 -9.86
CA VAL A 137 -0.95 -20.80 -10.76
C VAL A 137 -0.17 -20.75 -12.06
N ARG A 138 0.50 -21.86 -12.39
CA ARG A 138 1.34 -21.99 -13.59
C ARG A 138 0.61 -22.70 -14.72
N ARG A 139 0.91 -22.29 -15.95
CA ARG A 139 0.48 -22.94 -17.19
C ARG A 139 1.25 -24.26 -17.40
N PRO A 140 0.79 -25.13 -18.31
CA PRO A 140 1.51 -26.37 -18.65
C PRO A 140 2.95 -26.17 -19.15
N ASP A 141 3.26 -25.01 -19.73
CA ASP A 141 4.61 -24.63 -20.18
C ASP A 141 5.52 -24.13 -19.04
N GLY A 142 5.01 -24.07 -17.81
CA GLY A 142 5.72 -23.62 -16.62
C GLY A 142 5.65 -22.12 -16.35
N THR A 143 5.12 -21.31 -17.28
CA THR A 143 4.96 -19.86 -17.08
C THR A 143 3.85 -19.55 -16.08
N VAL A 144 3.93 -18.39 -15.42
CA VAL A 144 2.87 -17.92 -14.52
C VAL A 144 1.64 -17.55 -15.34
N GLY A 145 0.54 -18.25 -15.05
CA GLY A 145 -0.78 -18.01 -15.61
C GLY A 145 -1.47 -16.84 -14.94
N HIS A 146 -1.88 -17.07 -13.71
CA HIS A 146 -2.60 -16.13 -12.87
C HIS A 146 -2.19 -16.29 -11.41
N LEU A 147 -2.52 -15.30 -10.60
CA LEU A 147 -2.44 -15.43 -9.15
C LEU A 147 -3.85 -15.60 -8.61
N GLU A 148 -4.00 -16.46 -7.61
CA GLU A 148 -5.26 -16.69 -6.92
C GLU A 148 -5.06 -16.48 -5.43
N CYS A 149 -5.90 -15.65 -4.82
CA CYS A 149 -5.94 -15.47 -3.37
C CYS A 149 -7.39 -15.48 -2.91
N ALA A 150 -7.75 -16.44 -2.05
CA ALA A 150 -9.15 -16.73 -1.74
C ALA A 150 -10.00 -16.92 -3.01
N THR A 151 -10.90 -16.00 -3.33
CA THR A 151 -11.74 -16.03 -4.55
C THR A 151 -11.31 -15.02 -5.62
N PHE A 152 -10.16 -14.36 -5.44
CA PHE A 152 -9.68 -13.27 -6.28
C PHE A 152 -8.63 -13.80 -7.27
N VAL A 153 -8.92 -13.66 -8.56
CA VAL A 153 -8.03 -14.06 -9.65
C VAL A 153 -7.39 -12.81 -10.26
N TYR A 154 -6.07 -12.73 -10.18
CA TYR A 154 -5.26 -11.67 -10.76
C TYR A 154 -4.59 -12.16 -12.04
N THR A 155 -4.69 -11.38 -13.10
CA THR A 155 -4.22 -11.76 -14.45
C THR A 155 -3.31 -10.68 -15.06
N ARG A 156 -2.55 -11.02 -16.11
CA ARG A 156 -1.63 -10.07 -16.75
C ARG A 156 -2.33 -9.06 -17.66
N VAL A 157 -3.56 -9.35 -18.10
CA VAL A 157 -4.41 -8.46 -18.89
C VAL A 157 -5.80 -8.38 -18.24
N PRO A 158 -6.54 -7.26 -18.40
CA PRO A 158 -7.89 -7.17 -17.85
C PRO A 158 -8.78 -8.30 -18.38
N TYR A 159 -9.46 -9.02 -17.47
CA TYR A 159 -10.36 -10.12 -17.81
C TYR A 159 -9.77 -11.14 -18.80
N ASP A 160 -8.57 -11.64 -18.53
CA ASP A 160 -7.90 -12.65 -19.37
C ASP A 160 -8.82 -13.86 -19.67
N PRO A 161 -9.12 -14.14 -20.96
CA PRO A 161 -10.03 -15.21 -21.37
C PRO A 161 -9.53 -16.62 -21.03
N ASP A 162 -8.22 -16.78 -20.82
CA ASP A 162 -7.62 -18.07 -20.50
C ASP A 162 -7.56 -18.33 -18.98
N ALA A 163 -8.00 -17.38 -18.16
CA ALA A 163 -8.04 -17.49 -16.70
C ALA A 163 -9.46 -17.82 -16.21
N PRO A 164 -9.59 -18.57 -15.09
CA PRO A 164 -10.89 -18.95 -14.54
C PRO A 164 -11.56 -17.79 -13.78
N ILE A 165 -11.87 -16.68 -14.48
CA ILE A 165 -12.42 -15.47 -13.87
C ILE A 165 -13.84 -15.73 -13.33
N PRO A 166 -14.07 -15.58 -12.01
CA PRO A 166 -15.40 -15.72 -11.45
C PRO A 166 -16.38 -14.71 -12.07
N GLY A 167 -17.54 -15.19 -12.52
CA GLY A 167 -18.58 -14.35 -13.14
C GLY A 167 -18.39 -14.07 -14.64
N GLY A 168 -17.29 -14.53 -15.26
CA GLY A 168 -17.05 -14.43 -16.71
C GLY A 168 -16.58 -13.05 -17.18
N HIS A 169 -16.57 -12.85 -18.50
CA HIS A 169 -16.08 -11.62 -19.13
C HIS A 169 -17.20 -10.60 -19.33
N PRO A 170 -16.95 -9.30 -19.12
CA PRO A 170 -17.87 -8.27 -19.56
C PRO A 170 -18.08 -8.39 -21.08
N ALA A 171 -19.34 -8.38 -21.49
CA ALA A 171 -19.77 -8.42 -22.89
C ALA A 171 -19.45 -7.12 -23.63
#